data_AF-A0A1S3D8U2-F1
#
_entry.id   AF-A0A1S3D8U2-F1
#
_cell.length_a   1.000
_cell.length_b   1.000
_cell.length_c   1.000
_cell.angle_alpha   90.00
_cell.angle_beta   90.00
_cell.angle_gamma   90.00
#
_symmetry.space_group_name_H-M   'P 1'
#
loop_
_entity.id
_entity.type
_entity.pdbx_description
1 polymer ?
#
loop_
_entity_poly.entity_id
_entity_poly.type
_entity_poly.pdbx_seq_one_letter_code
_entity_poly.pdbx_strand_id
1 'polypeptide(L)'
;MFFGQFELLLSGFQTNNVTRFQAAQNNLILLLKDSEEILGSERKFLLGTWLKSAQTSASNTLESHVFESNARNQVTLWGPRGEIVDYA
;
A
#
# COMPACT_ATOMS: atom_id res chain seq x y z
N MET A 1 -16.80 1.44 -3.87
CA MET A 1 -16.71 -0.02 -3.66
C MET A 1 -15.92 -0.35 -2.39
N PHE A 2 -14.65 0.08 -2.27
CA PHE A 2 -13.85 -0.03 -1.04
C PHE A 2 -14.49 0.65 0.19
N PHE A 3 -14.84 1.93 0.05
CA PHE A 3 -15.49 2.69 1.13
C PHE A 3 -16.76 2.02 1.66
N GLY A 4 -17.57 1.42 0.78
CA GLY A 4 -18.78 0.71 1.18
C GLY A 4 -18.51 -0.54 2.03
N GLN A 5 -17.49 -1.34 1.70
CA GLN A 5 -17.11 -2.49 2.54
C GLN A 5 -16.51 -2.04 3.88
N PHE A 6 -15.76 -0.94 3.89
CA PHE A 6 -15.23 -0.36 5.12
C PHE A 6 -16.35 0.12 6.07
N GLU A 7 -17.35 0.81 5.57
CA GLU A 7 -18.53 1.23 6.36
C GLU A 7 -19.29 0.02 6.94
N LEU A 8 -19.46 -1.05 6.15
CA LEU A 8 -20.10 -2.28 6.63
C LEU A 8 -19.28 -2.99 7.70
N LEU A 9 -17.95 -2.99 7.57
CA LEU A 9 -17.03 -3.52 8.55
C LEU A 9 -17.12 -2.73 9.87
N LEU A 10 -17.10 -1.39 9.78
CA LEU A 10 -17.23 -0.51 10.93
C LEU A 10 -18.59 -0.69 11.63
N SER A 11 -19.68 -0.77 10.86
CA SER A 11 -21.02 -1.04 11.38
C SER A 11 -21.11 -2.40 12.08
N GLY A 12 -20.52 -3.46 11.49
CA GLY A 12 -20.45 -4.79 12.09
C GLY A 12 -19.72 -4.79 13.42
N PHE A 13 -18.59 -4.06 13.50
CA PHE A 13 -17.83 -3.88 14.73
C PHE A 13 -18.64 -3.14 15.81
N GLN A 14 -19.20 -1.97 15.47
CA GLN A 14 -19.97 -1.15 16.41
C GLN A 14 -21.21 -1.84 16.97
N THR A 15 -21.82 -2.75 16.19
CA THR A 15 -23.02 -3.50 16.58
C THR A 15 -22.73 -4.88 17.17
N ASN A 16 -21.46 -5.24 17.38
CA ASN A 16 -21.03 -6.58 17.76
C ASN A 16 -21.58 -7.71 16.84
N ASN A 17 -21.88 -7.37 15.58
CA ASN A 17 -22.37 -8.32 14.60
C ASN A 17 -21.19 -8.98 13.88
N VAL A 18 -20.69 -10.07 14.46
CA VAL A 18 -19.53 -10.82 13.96
C VAL A 18 -19.73 -11.29 12.52
N THR A 19 -20.92 -11.76 12.16
CA THR A 19 -21.22 -12.23 10.81
C THR A 19 -21.09 -11.13 9.77
N ARG A 20 -21.65 -9.94 10.06
CA ARG A 20 -21.51 -8.77 9.18
C ARG A 20 -20.06 -8.32 9.09
N PHE A 21 -19.37 -8.24 10.23
CA PHE A 21 -17.96 -7.84 10.27
C PHE A 21 -17.09 -8.75 9.40
N GLN A 22 -17.20 -10.07 9.58
CA GLN A 22 -16.42 -11.06 8.83
C GLN A 22 -16.75 -11.05 7.33
N ALA A 23 -18.02 -10.92 6.97
CA ALA A 23 -18.42 -10.81 5.57
C ALA A 23 -17.82 -9.56 4.89
N ALA A 24 -17.89 -8.40 5.55
CA ALA A 24 -17.33 -7.15 5.03
C ALA A 24 -15.79 -7.19 4.97
N GLN A 25 -15.14 -7.78 5.99
CA GLN A 25 -13.70 -8.01 6.02
C GLN A 25 -13.24 -8.86 4.84
N ASN A 26 -13.90 -9.99 4.59
CA ASN A 26 -13.55 -10.88 3.48
C ASN A 26 -13.69 -10.15 2.14
N ASN A 27 -14.77 -9.41 1.94
CA ASN A 27 -14.97 -8.64 0.72
C ASN A 27 -13.91 -7.54 0.55
N LEU A 28 -13.54 -6.84 1.63
CA LEU A 28 -12.50 -5.80 1.57
C LEU A 28 -11.15 -6.40 1.18
N ILE A 29 -10.76 -7.55 1.75
CA ILE A 29 -9.52 -8.24 1.41
C ILE A 29 -9.54 -8.72 -0.05
N LEU A 30 -10.68 -9.26 -0.53
CA LEU A 30 -10.82 -9.64 -1.93
C LEU A 30 -10.63 -8.45 -2.86
N LEU A 31 -11.26 -7.31 -2.57
CA LEU A 31 -11.07 -6.09 -3.37
C LEU A 31 -9.61 -5.62 -3.41
N LEU A 32 -8.89 -5.70 -2.28
CA LEU A 32 -7.46 -5.38 -2.24
C LEU A 32 -6.64 -6.33 -3.13
N LYS A 33 -6.95 -7.63 -3.10
CA LYS A 33 -6.29 -8.63 -3.96
C LYS A 33 -6.58 -8.39 -5.44
N ASP A 34 -7.82 -8.12 -5.80
CA ASP A 34 -8.20 -7.81 -7.18
C ASP A 34 -7.49 -6.54 -7.65
N SER A 35 -7.35 -5.54 -6.76
CA SER A 35 -6.61 -4.31 -7.07
C SER A 35 -5.13 -4.57 -7.29
N GLU A 36 -4.50 -5.41 -6.46
CA GLU A 36 -3.11 -5.84 -6.64
C GLU A 36 -2.91 -6.56 -7.99
N GLU A 37 -3.82 -7.46 -8.37
CA GLU A 37 -3.75 -8.16 -9.66
C GLU A 37 -3.87 -7.20 -10.85
N ILE A 38 -4.84 -6.27 -10.80
CA ILE A 38 -5.05 -5.29 -11.86
C ILE A 38 -3.84 -4.35 -11.97
N LEU A 39 -3.35 -3.79 -10.85
CA LEU A 39 -2.18 -2.92 -10.85
C LEU A 39 -0.92 -3.67 -11.28
N GLY A 40 -0.82 -4.95 -10.94
CA GLY A 40 0.25 -5.85 -11.37
C GLY A 40 0.34 -6.06 -12.88
N SER A 41 -0.74 -5.78 -13.63
CA SER A 41 -0.81 -5.99 -15.07
C SER A 41 -0.11 -4.90 -15.92
N GLU A 42 0.25 -3.76 -15.32
CA GLU A 42 0.88 -2.64 -16.02
C GLU A 42 2.14 -2.18 -15.28
N ARG A 43 3.27 -2.16 -16.01
CA ARG A 43 4.61 -1.85 -15.47
C ARG A 43 4.65 -0.51 -14.74
N LYS A 44 3.88 0.49 -15.20
CA LYS A 44 3.83 1.83 -14.60
C LYS A 44 3.30 1.86 -13.17
N PHE A 45 2.54 0.86 -12.75
CA PHE A 45 2.03 0.76 -11.37
C PHE A 45 2.91 -0.10 -10.46
N LEU A 46 3.94 -0.77 -11.01
CA LEU A 46 4.82 -1.63 -10.21
C LEU A 46 5.80 -0.81 -9.38
N LEU A 47 5.71 -0.93 -8.05
CA LEU A 47 6.69 -0.34 -7.13
C LEU A 47 8.13 -0.78 -7.46
N GLY A 48 8.31 -2.04 -7.87
CA GLY A 48 9.62 -2.56 -8.28
C GLY A 48 10.28 -1.78 -9.41
N THR A 49 9.51 -1.20 -10.33
CA THR A 49 10.03 -0.34 -11.41
C THR A 49 10.65 0.95 -10.83
N TRP A 50 9.95 1.59 -9.89
CA TRP A 50 10.43 2.79 -9.20
C TRP A 50 11.67 2.51 -8.35
N LEU A 51 11.63 1.45 -7.55
CA LEU A 51 12.77 1.05 -6.71
C LEU A 51 14.00 0.70 -7.54
N LYS A 52 13.81 0.01 -8.67
CA LYS A 52 14.93 -0.32 -9.56
C LYS A 52 15.57 0.93 -10.14
N SER A 53 14.75 1.91 -10.55
CA SER A 53 15.24 3.21 -11.05
C SER A 53 16.11 3.93 -10.02
N ALA A 54 15.65 3.97 -8.75
CA ALA A 54 16.41 4.54 -7.65
C ALA A 54 17.75 3.82 -7.45
N GLN A 55 17.74 2.48 -7.36
CA GLN A 55 18.98 1.69 -7.23
C GLN A 55 19.95 1.91 -8.40
N THR A 56 19.47 1.99 -9.64
CA THR A 56 20.33 2.20 -10.82
C THR A 56 20.92 3.60 -10.93
N SER A 57 20.40 4.55 -10.15
CA SER A 57 20.94 5.91 -10.08
C SER A 57 22.14 6.02 -9.13
N ALA A 58 22.44 4.97 -8.36
CA ALA A 58 23.54 4.93 -7.42
C ALA A 58 24.87 4.54 -8.09
N SER A 59 25.98 5.05 -7.54
CA SER A 59 27.35 4.81 -8.01
C SER A 59 27.99 3.58 -7.36
N ASN A 60 27.42 3.07 -6.27
CA ASN A 60 27.92 1.90 -5.53
C ASN A 60 26.79 1.21 -4.74
N THR A 61 27.10 0.03 -4.19
CA THR A 61 26.13 -0.80 -3.45
C THR A 61 25.58 -0.11 -2.21
N LEU A 62 26.41 0.61 -1.45
CA LEU A 62 25.94 1.31 -0.25
C LEU A 62 24.93 2.40 -0.61
N GLU A 63 25.24 3.19 -1.62
CA GLU A 63 24.35 4.25 -2.12
C GLU A 63 23.07 3.67 -2.71
N SER A 64 23.13 2.52 -3.39
CA SER A 64 21.95 1.81 -3.91
C SER A 64 20.95 1.46 -2.82
N HIS A 65 21.43 0.96 -1.67
CA HIS A 65 20.58 0.69 -0.51
C HIS A 65 19.96 1.96 0.08
N VAL A 66 20.73 3.05 0.15
CA VAL A 66 20.22 4.36 0.62
C VAL A 66 19.14 4.88 -0.31
N PHE A 67 19.34 4.80 -1.63
CA PHE A 67 18.37 5.29 -2.61
C PHE A 67 17.08 4.46 -2.62
N GLU A 68 17.17 3.14 -2.45
CA GLU A 68 15.97 2.32 -2.28
C GLU A 68 15.21 2.69 -0.99
N SER A 69 15.92 2.89 0.13
CA SER A 69 15.31 3.30 1.39
C SER A 69 14.61 4.65 1.26
N ASN A 70 15.25 5.62 0.61
CA ASN A 70 14.66 6.93 0.33
C ASN A 70 13.41 6.81 -0.57
N ALA A 71 13.47 5.99 -1.63
CA ALA A 71 12.37 5.79 -2.56
C ALA A 71 11.14 5.17 -1.86
N ARG A 72 11.34 4.24 -0.91
CA ARG A 72 10.25 3.67 -0.09
C ARG A 72 9.69 4.69 0.90
N ASN A 73 10.58 5.46 1.54
CA ASN A 73 10.18 6.47 2.51
C ASN A 73 9.31 7.56 1.87
N GLN A 74 9.67 8.00 0.65
CA GLN A 74 8.93 9.04 -0.07
C GLN A 74 7.47 8.67 -0.36
N VAL A 75 7.15 7.40 -0.59
CA VAL A 75 5.78 6.93 -0.89
C VAL A 75 5.04 6.39 0.34
N THR A 76 5.61 6.57 1.54
CA THR A 76 5.02 6.10 2.81
C THR A 76 5.13 7.17 3.89
N LEU A 77 6.21 7.19 4.66
CA LEU A 77 6.36 8.03 5.85
C LEU A 77 6.72 9.49 5.55
N TRP A 78 7.28 9.75 4.36
CA TRP A 78 7.78 11.04 3.88
C TRP A 78 8.90 11.70 4.72
N GLY A 79 9.24 11.09 5.86
CA GLY A 79 10.36 11.44 6.70
C GLY A 79 10.70 10.28 7.64
N PRO A 80 11.84 10.36 8.36
CA PRO A 80 12.39 9.26 9.14
C PRO A 80 11.48 8.76 10.28
N ARG A 81 10.47 9.54 10.68
CA ARG A 81 9.55 9.21 11.77
C ARG A 81 8.08 9.32 11.37
N GLY A 82 7.77 9.40 10.07
CA GLY A 82 6.38 9.57 9.62
C GLY A 82 5.91 11.02 9.75
N GLU A 83 6.75 11.98 9.38
CA GLU A 83 6.43 13.39 9.45
C GLU A 83 5.21 13.77 8.60
N ILE A 84 4.99 13.10 7.46
CA ILE A 84 3.82 13.31 6.60
C ILE A 84 3.35 11.96 6.00
N VAL A 85 2.74 11.13 6.84
CA VAL A 85 2.30 9.77 6.48
C VAL A 85 1.32 9.79 5.29
N ASP A 86 1.61 8.92 4.31
CA ASP A 86 0.80 8.62 3.12
C ASP A 86 0.49 9.82 2.21
N TYR A 87 1.41 10.79 2.12
CA TYR A 87 1.22 12.00 1.32
C TYR A 87 1.35 11.82 -0.20
N ALA A 88 2.34 11.03 -0.65
CA ALA A 88 2.77 10.96 -2.06
C ALA A 88 2.31 9.69 -2.77
#